data_AF-A0A370K8C2-F1
#
_entry.id   AF-A0A370K8C2-F1
#
_cell.length_a   1.000
_cell.length_b   1.000
_cell.length_c   1.000
_cell.angle_alpha   90.00
_cell.angle_beta   90.00
_cell.angle_gamma   90.00
#
_symmetry.space_group_name_H-M   'P 1'
#
loop_
_entity.id
_entity.type
_entity.pdbx_description
1 polymer ?
#
loop_
_entity_poly.entity_id
_entity_poly.type
_entity_poly.pdbx_seq_one_letter_code
_entity_poly.pdbx_strand_id
1 'polypeptide(L)'
;MQHRFASVFLIVAAALLAVLAAASSHASAGVRELRTTPQTQSAPGVDYMLHVTSVGGAMVTLIDVHSGAGDWVRANAAKLPPVPAADTTSKDAPQWFYGEVVGWMPVPQGWRVQHAAIGADGNTLYTFVAPEGASAGWITYTVIPACESCLLEETEGLLPGAGERLGSQHNSPGIDLGQTNPVMSWQSRPDDCTALFRYRSGGLTVHAAVLSSVPVSALEDGKGDVSVADLYVGLPDRKASLAGFLQDHFRQAFPACHSPRGFGG
;
A
#
# COMPACT_ATOMS: atom_id res chain seq x y z
N MET A 1 34.57 -1.73 -35.62
CA MET A 1 34.38 -1.69 -34.15
C MET A 1 33.03 -1.08 -33.75
N GLN A 2 31.92 -1.37 -34.46
CA GLN A 2 30.58 -0.84 -34.14
C GLN A 2 29.58 -1.90 -33.65
N HIS A 3 29.88 -3.20 -33.77
CA HIS A 3 28.97 -4.27 -33.36
C HIS A 3 29.08 -4.70 -31.89
N ARG A 4 30.04 -4.17 -31.10
CA ARG A 4 30.22 -4.56 -29.69
C ARG A 4 29.42 -3.72 -28.69
N PHE A 5 28.93 -2.53 -29.08
CA PHE A 5 28.19 -1.64 -28.17
C PHE A 5 26.69 -1.97 -28.09
N ALA A 6 26.09 -2.48 -29.17
CA ALA A 6 24.66 -2.83 -29.18
C ALA A 6 24.34 -4.00 -28.22
N SER A 7 25.25 -4.95 -28.06
CA SER A 7 25.05 -6.11 -27.18
C SER A 7 25.12 -5.78 -25.69
N VAL A 8 25.87 -4.74 -25.29
CA VAL A 8 25.97 -4.34 -23.88
C VAL A 8 24.71 -3.60 -23.43
N PHE A 9 24.13 -2.75 -24.29
CA PHE A 9 22.87 -2.06 -23.99
C PHE A 9 21.68 -3.02 -23.82
N LEU A 10 21.63 -4.10 -24.60
CA LEU A 10 20.56 -5.10 -24.51
C LEU A 10 20.62 -5.92 -23.22
N ILE A 11 21.82 -6.18 -22.69
CA ILE A 11 22.02 -6.91 -21.43
C ILE A 11 21.66 -6.02 -20.23
N VAL A 12 21.99 -4.73 -20.27
CA VAL A 12 21.60 -3.78 -19.20
C VAL A 12 20.10 -3.52 -19.19
N ALA A 13 19.45 -3.43 -20.37
CA ALA A 13 18.00 -3.28 -20.45
C ALA A 13 17.24 -4.53 -19.96
N ALA A 14 17.72 -5.74 -20.28
CA ALA A 14 17.14 -6.98 -19.77
C ALA A 14 17.33 -7.14 -18.24
N ALA A 15 18.47 -6.68 -17.70
CA ALA A 15 18.72 -6.69 -16.26
C ALA A 15 17.86 -5.65 -15.51
N LEU A 16 17.60 -4.47 -16.09
CA LEU A 16 16.70 -3.48 -15.49
C LEU A 16 15.22 -3.92 -15.54
N LEU A 17 14.78 -4.59 -16.61
CA LEU A 17 13.42 -5.18 -16.64
C LEU A 17 13.24 -6.32 -15.63
N ALA A 18 14.28 -7.11 -15.37
CA ALA A 18 14.23 -8.17 -14.36
C ALA A 18 14.17 -7.63 -12.91
N VAL A 19 14.74 -6.45 -12.65
CA VAL A 19 14.70 -5.82 -11.32
C VAL A 19 13.36 -5.14 -11.04
N LEU A 20 12.66 -4.64 -12.07
CA LEU A 20 11.30 -4.12 -11.93
C LEU A 20 10.23 -5.24 -11.80
N ALA A 21 10.54 -6.46 -12.25
CA ALA A 21 9.70 -7.64 -12.05
C ALA A 21 9.93 -8.35 -10.69
N ALA A 22 10.90 -7.90 -9.88
CA ALA A 22 11.25 -8.56 -8.62
C ALA A 22 10.41 -8.09 -7.41
N ALA A 23 9.39 -7.23 -7.61
CA ALA A 23 8.51 -6.80 -6.53
C ALA A 23 7.36 -7.78 -6.23
N SER A 24 7.09 -8.76 -7.10
CA SER A 24 6.16 -9.86 -6.83
C SER A 24 6.95 -11.12 -6.53
N SER A 25 7.39 -11.25 -5.28
CA SER A 25 7.95 -12.52 -4.79
C SER A 25 6.88 -13.61 -4.98
N HIS A 26 7.14 -14.45 -5.98
CA HIS A 26 6.28 -15.55 -6.38
C HIS A 26 6.04 -16.49 -5.21
N ALA A 27 4.79 -16.96 -5.10
CA ALA A 27 4.31 -18.03 -4.25
C ALA A 27 5.03 -19.37 -4.53
N SER A 28 6.32 -19.48 -4.24
CA SER A 28 7.08 -20.70 -4.54
C SER A 28 6.76 -21.89 -3.61
N ALA A 29 5.77 -21.76 -2.72
CA ALA A 29 5.39 -22.83 -1.79
C ALA A 29 3.92 -22.85 -1.34
N GLY A 30 3.01 -22.13 -2.02
CA GLY A 30 1.63 -22.00 -1.52
C GLY A 30 1.56 -21.21 -0.20
N VAL A 31 2.46 -20.24 -0.02
CA VAL A 31 2.52 -19.37 1.15
C VAL A 31 2.53 -17.93 0.67
N ARG A 32 1.67 -17.09 1.26
CA ARG A 32 1.65 -15.65 1.01
C ARG A 32 2.70 -14.95 1.86
N GLU A 33 3.64 -14.28 1.22
CA GLU A 33 4.57 -13.38 1.90
C GLU A 33 3.84 -12.08 2.27
N LEU A 34 3.76 -11.78 3.56
CA LEU A 34 3.26 -10.52 4.09
C LEU A 34 4.40 -9.50 4.15
N ARG A 35 4.05 -8.21 4.06
CA ARG A 35 5.04 -7.13 4.09
C ARG A 35 5.91 -7.20 5.35
N THR A 36 7.23 -7.13 5.19
CA THR A 36 8.17 -7.00 6.30
C THR A 36 8.79 -5.60 6.31
N THR A 37 9.74 -5.36 7.21
CA THR A 37 10.47 -4.09 7.30
C THR A 37 10.91 -3.60 5.90
N PRO A 38 10.49 -2.40 5.49
CA PRO A 38 10.77 -1.88 4.15
C PRO A 38 12.26 -1.61 3.95
N GLN A 39 12.77 -2.03 2.80
CA GLN A 39 14.17 -1.85 2.41
C GLN A 39 14.33 -0.85 1.26
N THR A 40 13.32 -0.75 0.39
CA THR A 40 13.31 0.14 -0.76
C THR A 40 13.35 1.60 -0.32
N GLN A 41 14.15 2.40 -1.02
CA GLN A 41 14.26 3.84 -0.80
C GLN A 41 14.06 4.57 -2.11
N SER A 42 13.22 5.61 -2.09
CA SER A 42 13.10 6.58 -3.17
C SER A 42 14.10 7.72 -2.96
N ALA A 43 14.60 8.31 -4.05
CA ALA A 43 15.43 9.49 -4.04
C ALA A 43 14.57 10.77 -4.01
N PRO A 44 14.65 11.59 -2.94
CA PRO A 44 13.97 12.89 -2.89
C PRO A 44 14.44 13.81 -4.03
N GLY A 45 13.51 14.54 -4.65
CA GLY A 45 13.76 15.42 -5.79
C GLY A 45 13.90 14.68 -7.14
N VAL A 46 13.95 13.34 -7.13
CA VAL A 46 13.96 12.50 -8.34
C VAL A 46 12.65 11.73 -8.44
N ASP A 47 12.36 10.90 -7.43
CA ASP A 47 11.19 10.03 -7.42
C ASP A 47 9.98 10.72 -6.77
N TYR A 48 10.22 11.62 -5.81
CA TYR A 48 9.16 12.37 -5.12
C TYR A 48 9.63 13.75 -4.64
N MET A 49 8.69 14.66 -4.42
CA MET A 49 8.91 15.97 -3.81
C MET A 49 7.91 16.20 -2.67
N LEU A 50 8.35 16.92 -1.63
CA LEU A 50 7.52 17.25 -0.47
C LEU A 50 7.24 18.76 -0.43
N HIS A 51 5.99 19.12 -0.22
CA HIS A 51 5.55 20.51 -0.14
C HIS A 51 4.76 20.74 1.14
N VAL A 52 5.25 21.62 2.00
CA VAL A 52 4.51 22.03 3.20
C VAL A 52 3.56 23.17 2.84
N THR A 53 2.28 23.02 3.16
CA THR A 53 1.24 24.04 2.92
C THR A 53 0.25 24.09 4.08
N SER A 54 -0.66 25.08 4.05
CA SER A 54 -1.77 25.17 4.99
C SER A 54 -3.10 24.83 4.30
N VAL A 55 -3.86 23.90 4.87
CA VAL A 55 -5.21 23.53 4.41
C VAL A 55 -6.16 23.68 5.59
N GLY A 56 -7.15 24.56 5.48
CA GLY A 56 -8.08 24.84 6.59
C GLY A 56 -7.39 25.33 7.88
N GLY A 57 -6.21 25.96 7.77
CA GLY A 57 -5.41 26.42 8.91
C GLY A 57 -4.48 25.35 9.52
N ALA A 58 -4.58 24.09 9.10
CA ALA A 58 -3.66 23.04 9.51
C ALA A 58 -2.45 22.97 8.57
N MET A 59 -1.26 22.78 9.13
CA MET A 59 -0.05 22.53 8.34
C MET A 59 -0.04 21.08 7.88
N VAL A 60 0.15 20.86 6.58
CA VAL A 60 0.16 19.53 5.96
C VAL A 60 1.33 19.40 4.99
N THR A 61 1.76 18.17 4.72
CA THR A 61 2.81 17.89 3.73
C THR A 61 2.21 17.19 2.53
N LEU A 62 2.21 17.83 1.37
CA LEU A 62 1.84 17.21 0.10
C LEU A 62 3.01 16.39 -0.44
N ILE A 63 2.71 15.24 -1.04
CA ILE A 63 3.67 14.36 -1.69
C ILE A 63 3.38 14.32 -3.18
N ASP A 64 4.25 14.97 -3.95
CA ASP A 64 4.24 14.87 -5.41
C ASP A 64 5.13 13.70 -5.81
N VAL A 65 4.70 12.88 -6.77
CA VAL A 65 5.42 11.65 -7.17
C VAL A 65 5.69 11.66 -8.67
N HIS A 66 6.91 11.33 -9.06
CA HIS A 66 7.26 11.09 -10.45
C HIS A 66 6.74 9.73 -10.87
N SER A 67 5.70 9.69 -11.70
CA SER A 67 5.06 8.43 -12.10
C SER A 67 5.92 7.63 -13.08
N GLY A 68 5.69 6.31 -13.11
CA GLY A 68 6.26 5.43 -14.13
C GLY A 68 5.82 5.77 -15.56
N ALA A 69 4.78 6.58 -15.74
CA ALA A 69 4.34 7.11 -17.02
C ALA A 69 5.15 8.33 -17.51
N GLY A 70 6.07 8.84 -16.68
CA GLY A 70 7.01 9.90 -17.06
C GLY A 70 6.60 11.32 -16.65
N ASP A 71 5.44 11.50 -16.03
CA ASP A 71 4.98 12.78 -15.53
C ASP A 71 4.87 12.80 -14.00
N TRP A 72 4.97 14.01 -13.43
CA TRP A 72 4.74 14.26 -12.02
C TRP A 72 3.25 14.30 -11.70
N VAL A 73 2.80 13.42 -10.81
CA VAL A 73 1.49 13.48 -10.19
C VAL A 73 1.57 14.42 -9.00
N ARG A 74 0.78 15.49 -9.02
CA ARG A 74 0.84 16.57 -8.03
C ARG A 74 -0.52 16.83 -7.41
N ALA A 75 -0.53 17.00 -6.10
CA ALA A 75 -1.74 17.36 -5.38
C ALA A 75 -2.10 18.83 -5.61
N ASN A 76 -3.35 19.11 -6.00
CA ASN A 76 -3.82 20.49 -6.11
C ASN A 76 -4.32 20.99 -4.75
N ALA A 77 -3.48 21.75 -4.04
CA ALA A 77 -3.78 22.32 -2.72
C ALA A 77 -5.15 23.03 -2.63
N ALA A 78 -5.61 23.67 -3.70
CA ALA A 78 -6.89 24.39 -3.72
C ALA A 78 -8.12 23.48 -3.85
N LYS A 79 -7.92 22.21 -4.21
CA LYS A 79 -8.99 21.21 -4.40
C LYS A 79 -8.99 20.12 -3.34
N LEU A 80 -8.11 20.21 -2.34
CA LEU A 80 -8.00 19.19 -1.32
C LEU A 80 -9.27 19.12 -0.46
N PRO A 81 -9.72 17.92 -0.09
CA PRO A 81 -10.77 17.78 0.91
C PRO A 81 -10.30 18.36 2.25
N PRO A 82 -11.21 18.73 3.16
CA PRO A 82 -10.85 19.19 4.50
C PRO A 82 -9.92 18.19 5.21
N VAL A 83 -8.94 18.71 5.95
CA VAL A 83 -8.05 17.85 6.76
C VAL A 83 -8.91 17.12 7.79
N PRO A 84 -8.78 15.79 7.93
CA PRO A 84 -9.52 15.04 8.94
C PRO A 84 -9.21 15.59 10.33
N ALA A 85 -10.23 15.67 11.18
CA ALA A 85 -10.06 16.18 12.53
C ALA A 85 -9.09 15.27 13.30
N ALA A 86 -7.93 15.82 13.67
CA ALA A 86 -7.05 15.16 14.63
C ALA A 86 -7.66 15.30 16.03
N ASP A 87 -7.54 14.25 16.85
CA ASP A 87 -7.73 14.42 18.29
C ASP A 87 -6.55 15.25 18.83
N THR A 88 -6.76 16.56 18.91
CA THR A 88 -5.76 17.56 19.31
C THR A 88 -5.34 17.44 20.76
N THR A 89 -6.00 16.58 21.55
CA THR A 89 -5.67 16.35 22.96
C THR A 89 -4.63 15.25 23.17
N SER A 90 -4.37 14.44 22.14
CA SER A 90 -3.38 13.37 22.20
C SER A 90 -1.96 13.90 21.99
N LYS A 91 -1.03 13.55 22.89
CA LYS A 91 0.41 13.79 22.71
C LYS A 91 0.99 13.05 21.50
N ASP A 92 0.25 12.08 20.97
CA ASP A 92 0.59 11.29 19.80
C ASP A 92 -0.18 11.75 18.53
N ALA A 93 -0.66 13.00 18.50
CA ALA A 93 -1.37 13.54 17.35
C ALA A 93 -0.52 13.41 16.06
N PRO A 94 -1.05 12.80 14.99
CA PRO A 94 -0.30 12.58 13.77
C PRO A 94 0.01 13.91 13.05
N GLN A 95 1.05 13.89 12.22
CA GLN A 95 1.21 14.85 11.13
C GLN A 95 0.47 14.32 9.90
N TRP A 96 -0.03 15.22 9.07
CA TRP A 96 -0.81 14.87 7.88
C TRP A 96 0.03 14.97 6.63
N PHE A 97 0.05 13.88 5.88
CA PHE A 97 0.50 13.85 4.50
C PHE A 97 -0.68 13.74 3.55
N TYR A 98 -0.54 14.26 2.33
CA TYR A 98 -1.51 14.06 1.26
C TYR A 98 -0.80 13.62 -0.01
N GLY A 99 -1.25 12.52 -0.61
CA GLY A 99 -0.88 12.11 -1.96
C GLY A 99 -2.11 12.06 -2.84
N GLU A 100 -2.01 12.45 -4.12
CA GLU A 100 -3.18 12.59 -5.01
C GLU A 100 -4.03 11.31 -5.12
N VAL A 101 -3.43 10.12 -5.02
CA VAL A 101 -4.16 8.84 -5.17
C VAL A 101 -4.63 8.27 -3.83
N VAL A 102 -3.82 8.39 -2.78
CA VAL A 102 -4.14 7.80 -1.46
C VAL A 102 -4.91 8.76 -0.56
N GLY A 103 -4.89 10.06 -0.86
CA GLY A 103 -5.51 11.10 -0.05
C GLY A 103 -4.78 11.34 1.27
N TRP A 104 -5.55 11.63 2.32
CA TRP A 104 -5.03 11.97 3.65
C TRP A 104 -4.42 10.76 4.37
N MET A 105 -3.11 10.84 4.64
CA MET A 105 -2.34 9.85 5.37
C MET A 105 -1.91 10.40 6.73
N PRO A 106 -2.46 9.88 7.85
CA PRO A 106 -1.94 10.19 9.16
C PRO A 106 -0.61 9.48 9.36
N VAL A 107 0.40 10.22 9.81
CA VAL A 107 1.75 9.68 10.03
C VAL A 107 2.24 10.16 11.40
N PRO A 108 2.90 9.32 12.21
CA PRO A 108 3.42 9.76 13.50
C PRO A 108 4.41 10.93 13.35
N GLN A 109 4.46 11.80 14.37
CA GLN A 109 5.34 12.98 14.35
C GLN A 109 6.82 12.59 14.15
N GLY A 110 7.52 13.37 13.35
CA GLY A 110 8.95 13.19 13.05
C GLY A 110 9.28 12.07 12.05
N TRP A 111 8.31 11.23 11.68
CA TRP A 111 8.50 10.21 10.65
C TRP A 111 8.62 10.85 9.27
N ARG A 112 9.34 10.17 8.38
CA ARG A 112 9.65 10.66 7.03
C ARG A 112 9.27 9.66 5.96
N VAL A 113 8.98 10.16 4.77
CA VAL A 113 8.86 9.33 3.56
C VAL A 113 10.19 8.61 3.32
N GLN A 114 10.12 7.28 3.18
CA GLN A 114 11.22 6.43 2.73
C GLN A 114 11.05 6.06 1.26
N HIS A 115 9.82 5.77 0.85
CA HIS A 115 9.51 5.36 -0.51
C HIS A 115 8.17 5.96 -0.93
N ALA A 116 8.11 6.48 -2.15
CA ALA A 116 6.89 6.96 -2.78
C ALA A 116 6.99 6.63 -4.26
N ALA A 117 5.99 5.94 -4.79
CA ALA A 117 5.95 5.50 -6.18
C ALA A 117 4.52 5.44 -6.69
N ILE A 118 4.35 5.77 -7.98
CA ILE A 118 3.13 5.53 -8.75
C ILE A 118 3.55 4.79 -10.03
N GLY A 119 3.10 3.54 -10.16
CA GLY A 119 3.31 2.72 -11.34
C GLY A 119 2.61 3.27 -12.58
N ALA A 120 2.99 2.77 -13.76
CA ALA A 120 2.33 3.16 -15.01
C ALA A 120 0.86 2.71 -15.08
N ASP A 121 0.50 1.70 -14.29
CA ASP A 121 -0.85 1.18 -14.05
C ASP A 121 -1.61 1.97 -12.96
N GLY A 122 -1.01 3.00 -12.37
CA GLY A 122 -1.60 3.79 -11.29
C GLY A 122 -1.43 3.19 -9.90
N ASN A 123 -0.78 2.03 -9.77
CA ASN A 123 -0.50 1.41 -8.48
C ASN A 123 0.36 2.35 -7.64
N THR A 124 -0.17 2.76 -6.51
CA THR A 124 0.42 3.79 -5.67
C THR A 124 0.83 3.22 -4.34
N LEU A 125 2.05 3.55 -3.92
CA LEU A 125 2.58 3.12 -2.64
C LEU A 125 3.36 4.25 -1.97
N TYR A 126 3.05 4.50 -0.71
CA TYR A 126 3.80 5.42 0.17
C TYR A 126 4.26 4.68 1.41
N THR A 127 5.57 4.71 1.70
CA THR A 127 6.16 4.16 2.91
C THR A 127 6.81 5.26 3.74
N PHE A 128 6.49 5.25 5.03
CA PHE A 128 7.04 6.15 6.04
C PHE A 128 7.81 5.35 7.09
N VAL A 129 8.87 5.94 7.61
CA VAL A 129 9.70 5.31 8.66
C VAL A 129 9.94 6.24 9.84
N ALA A 130 10.12 5.62 11.00
CA ALA A 130 10.53 6.31 12.21
C ALA A 130 11.87 7.05 12.03
N PRO A 131 12.14 8.10 12.82
CA PRO A 131 13.42 8.82 12.80
C PRO A 131 14.63 7.91 13.00
N GLU A 132 14.48 6.89 13.85
CA GLU A 132 15.51 5.89 14.18
C GLU A 132 15.63 4.79 13.11
N GLY A 133 14.78 4.80 12.08
CA GLY A 133 14.77 3.86 10.97
C GLY A 133 13.61 2.86 11.01
N ALA A 134 13.48 2.09 9.92
CA ALA A 134 12.38 1.15 9.72
C ALA A 134 12.31 0.04 10.79
N SER A 135 13.42 -0.31 11.44
CA SER A 135 13.43 -1.27 12.54
C SER A 135 12.77 -0.75 13.82
N ALA A 136 12.63 0.57 13.98
CA ALA A 136 11.94 1.19 15.10
C ALA A 136 10.45 1.45 14.80
N GLY A 137 10.08 1.51 13.52
CA GLY A 137 8.70 1.60 13.07
C GLY A 137 8.59 2.01 11.61
N TRP A 138 7.54 1.54 10.95
CA TRP A 138 7.23 1.85 9.57
C TRP A 138 5.72 1.77 9.29
N ILE A 139 5.27 2.50 8.28
CA ILE A 139 3.89 2.49 7.78
C ILE A 139 3.95 2.44 6.26
N THR A 140 3.16 1.58 5.63
CA THR A 140 2.97 1.55 4.19
C THR A 140 1.49 1.69 3.86
N TYR A 141 1.16 2.65 2.99
CA TYR A 141 -0.15 2.82 2.38
C TYR A 141 -0.06 2.43 0.91
N THR A 142 -0.98 1.61 0.45
CA THR A 142 -1.03 1.15 -0.94
C THR A 142 -2.45 1.30 -1.48
N VAL A 143 -2.59 1.80 -2.70
CA VAL A 143 -3.85 1.80 -3.46
C VAL A 143 -3.52 1.29 -4.86
N ILE A 144 -4.21 0.23 -5.25
CA ILE A 144 -4.04 -0.48 -6.51
C ILE A 144 -5.37 -0.33 -7.26
N PRO A 145 -5.44 0.55 -8.28
CA PRO A 145 -6.44 0.43 -9.33
C PRO A 145 -6.26 -0.96 -9.94
N ALA A 146 -7.15 -1.88 -9.60
CA ALA A 146 -6.89 -3.29 -9.79
C ALA A 146 -7.59 -3.79 -11.06
N CYS A 147 -6.88 -4.60 -11.83
CA CYS A 147 -7.50 -5.61 -12.67
C CYS A 147 -8.07 -6.74 -11.78
N GLU A 148 -8.97 -7.59 -12.29
CA GLU A 148 -9.51 -8.72 -11.51
C GLU A 148 -8.38 -9.60 -10.93
N SER A 149 -7.41 -10.01 -11.77
CA SER A 149 -6.29 -10.82 -11.30
C SER A 149 -5.40 -10.08 -10.30
N CYS A 150 -5.21 -8.77 -10.46
CA CYS A 150 -4.46 -7.92 -9.53
C CYS A 150 -5.13 -7.92 -8.14
N LEU A 151 -6.46 -7.79 -8.10
CA LEU A 151 -7.22 -7.86 -6.85
C LEU A 151 -7.09 -9.24 -6.21
N LEU A 152 -7.22 -10.30 -7.01
CA LEU A 152 -7.11 -11.67 -6.53
C LEU A 152 -5.71 -11.97 -5.97
N GLU A 153 -4.64 -11.57 -6.66
CA GLU A 153 -3.26 -11.70 -6.19
C GLU A 153 -3.02 -10.93 -4.88
N GLU A 154 -3.56 -9.72 -4.75
CA GLU A 154 -3.38 -8.91 -3.54
C GLU A 154 -4.23 -9.39 -2.35
N THR A 155 -5.30 -10.14 -2.61
CA THR A 155 -6.24 -10.59 -1.58
C THR A 155 -6.24 -12.09 -1.35
N GLU A 156 -5.49 -12.87 -2.13
CA GLU A 156 -5.27 -14.30 -1.96
C GLU A 156 -4.78 -14.59 -0.53
N GLY A 157 -5.36 -15.61 0.13
CA GLY A 157 -5.05 -15.94 1.53
C GLY A 157 -5.51 -14.91 2.57
N LEU A 158 -6.18 -13.82 2.15
CA LEU A 158 -6.69 -12.74 3.02
C LEU A 158 -8.22 -12.61 2.97
N LEU A 159 -8.79 -12.54 1.76
CA LEU A 159 -10.24 -12.43 1.54
C LEU A 159 -10.84 -13.78 1.13
N PRO A 160 -12.11 -14.05 1.49
CA PRO A 160 -12.78 -15.29 1.11
C PRO A 160 -12.82 -15.48 -0.41
N GLY A 161 -12.48 -16.68 -0.90
CA GLY A 161 -12.62 -17.05 -2.31
C GLY A 161 -11.50 -16.54 -3.23
N ALA A 162 -10.61 -15.66 -2.75
CA ALA A 162 -9.58 -15.06 -3.60
C ALA A 162 -8.57 -16.10 -4.11
N GLY A 163 -8.06 -16.95 -3.23
CA GLY A 163 -7.09 -17.99 -3.57
C GLY A 163 -7.69 -19.07 -4.47
N GLU A 164 -8.91 -19.52 -4.17
CA GLU A 164 -9.62 -20.50 -4.99
C GLU A 164 -9.89 -19.96 -6.40
N ARG A 165 -10.29 -18.68 -6.50
CA ARG A 165 -10.53 -18.03 -7.79
C ARG A 165 -9.23 -17.86 -8.57
N LEU A 166 -8.18 -17.36 -7.95
CA LEU A 166 -6.86 -17.21 -8.60
C LEU A 166 -6.31 -18.57 -9.05
N GLY A 167 -6.36 -19.58 -8.19
CA GLY A 167 -5.94 -20.94 -8.50
C GLY A 167 -6.70 -21.53 -9.69
N SER A 168 -8.01 -21.27 -9.80
CA SER A 168 -8.82 -21.70 -10.94
C SER A 168 -8.43 -21.02 -12.26
N GLN A 169 -7.95 -19.77 -12.21
CA GLN A 169 -7.52 -19.02 -13.40
C GLN A 169 -6.13 -19.47 -13.89
N HIS A 170 -5.25 -19.90 -12.98
CA HIS A 170 -3.85 -20.24 -13.28
C HIS A 170 -3.52 -21.73 -13.20
N ASN A 171 -4.51 -22.61 -13.00
CA ASN A 171 -4.32 -24.06 -12.79
C ASN A 171 -3.27 -24.36 -11.71
N SER A 172 -3.26 -23.56 -10.64
CA SER A 172 -2.35 -23.72 -9.49
C SER A 172 -3.18 -23.96 -8.23
N PRO A 173 -2.67 -24.70 -7.23
CA PRO A 173 -3.33 -24.75 -5.94
C PRO A 173 -3.41 -23.33 -5.37
N GLY A 174 -4.61 -22.84 -5.08
CA GLY A 174 -4.80 -21.56 -4.41
C GLY A 174 -4.17 -21.58 -3.02
N ILE A 175 -3.77 -20.41 -2.53
CA ILE A 175 -3.29 -20.26 -1.15
C ILE A 175 -4.51 -20.18 -0.23
N ASP A 176 -4.62 -21.14 0.69
CA ASP A 176 -5.68 -21.17 1.69
C ASP A 176 -5.43 -20.16 2.81
N LEU A 177 -6.50 -19.79 3.52
CA LEU A 177 -6.41 -18.94 4.71
C LEU A 177 -5.43 -19.51 5.75
N GLY A 178 -4.53 -18.67 6.24
CA GLY A 178 -3.56 -19.02 7.28
C GLY A 178 -2.21 -19.52 6.76
N GLN A 179 -2.04 -19.65 5.45
CA GLN A 179 -0.74 -19.93 4.82
C GLN A 179 0.00 -18.61 4.54
N THR A 180 0.37 -17.89 5.61
CA THR A 180 1.12 -16.63 5.49
C THR A 180 2.49 -16.71 6.13
N ASN A 181 3.43 -15.95 5.58
CA ASN A 181 4.74 -15.74 6.15
C ASN A 181 5.02 -14.22 6.28
N PRO A 182 5.21 -13.67 7.48
CA PRO A 182 5.05 -14.33 8.78
C PRO A 182 3.62 -14.83 9.05
N VAL A 183 3.48 -15.75 9.99
CA VAL A 183 2.17 -16.26 10.41
C VAL A 183 1.37 -15.15 11.12
N MET A 184 0.10 -15.01 10.74
CA MET A 184 -0.83 -14.11 11.43
C MET A 184 -1.08 -14.57 12.87
N SER A 185 -0.77 -13.70 13.83
CA SER A 185 -1.09 -13.88 15.25
C SER A 185 -2.56 -13.62 15.57
N TRP A 186 -3.26 -12.86 14.71
CA TRP A 186 -4.67 -12.55 14.85
C TRP A 186 -5.23 -12.13 13.49
N GLN A 187 -6.50 -12.45 13.25
CA GLN A 187 -7.25 -12.04 12.07
C GLN A 187 -8.71 -11.76 12.40
N SER A 188 -9.33 -10.85 11.65
CA SER A 188 -10.75 -10.54 11.68
C SER A 188 -11.22 -10.15 10.29
N ARG A 189 -12.44 -10.53 9.95
CA ARG A 189 -13.11 -10.18 8.70
C ARG A 189 -14.46 -9.57 9.04
N PRO A 190 -14.54 -8.23 9.20
CA PRO A 190 -15.79 -7.55 9.51
C PRO A 190 -16.87 -7.72 8.43
N ASP A 191 -16.45 -7.93 7.19
CA ASP A 191 -17.27 -8.11 5.99
C ASP A 191 -16.47 -8.86 4.90
N ASP A 192 -17.08 -9.08 3.73
CA ASP A 192 -16.50 -9.85 2.62
C ASP A 192 -15.41 -9.09 1.82
N CYS A 193 -15.22 -7.80 2.08
CA CYS A 193 -14.23 -6.97 1.39
C CYS A 193 -13.07 -6.54 2.30
N THR A 194 -13.13 -6.86 3.58
CA THR A 194 -12.19 -6.36 4.59
C THR A 194 -11.47 -7.51 5.30
N ALA A 195 -10.14 -7.52 5.22
CA ALA A 195 -9.29 -8.33 6.08
C ALA A 195 -8.52 -7.43 7.05
N LEU A 196 -8.67 -7.67 8.34
CA LEU A 196 -7.87 -7.06 9.40
C LEU A 196 -7.00 -8.14 10.03
N PHE A 197 -5.70 -7.91 10.17
CA PHE A 197 -4.83 -8.92 10.76
C PHE A 197 -3.62 -8.32 11.47
N ARG A 198 -2.97 -9.16 12.28
CA ARG A 198 -1.75 -8.81 13.01
C ARG A 198 -0.73 -9.90 12.92
N TYR A 199 0.54 -9.54 12.82
CA TYR A 199 1.66 -10.47 12.84
C TYR A 199 2.91 -9.80 13.40
N ARG A 200 3.97 -10.58 13.60
CA ARG A 200 5.25 -10.10 14.10
C ARG A 200 6.27 -10.06 12.97
N SER A 201 6.98 -8.95 12.85
CA SER A 201 8.09 -8.80 11.90
C SER A 201 9.15 -7.87 12.47
N GLY A 202 10.41 -8.28 12.46
CA GLY A 202 11.53 -7.44 12.91
C GLY A 202 11.43 -6.92 14.34
N GLY A 203 10.76 -7.65 15.24
CA GLY A 203 10.54 -7.20 16.64
C GLY A 203 9.37 -6.22 16.83
N LEU A 204 8.67 -5.86 15.76
CA LEU A 204 7.47 -5.02 15.76
C LEU A 204 6.20 -5.88 15.69
N THR A 205 5.08 -5.34 16.16
CA THR A 205 3.75 -5.84 15.79
C THR A 205 3.27 -5.05 14.59
N VAL A 206 2.93 -5.76 13.53
CA VAL A 206 2.31 -5.18 12.35
C VAL A 206 0.81 -5.29 12.49
N HIS A 207 0.12 -4.16 12.41
CA HIS A 207 -1.33 -4.08 12.22
C HIS A 207 -1.60 -3.82 10.74
N ALA A 208 -2.42 -4.65 10.11
CA ALA A 208 -2.69 -4.54 8.69
C ALA A 208 -4.18 -4.54 8.38
N ALA A 209 -4.57 -3.75 7.38
CA ALA A 209 -5.90 -3.76 6.79
C ALA A 209 -5.77 -3.90 5.27
N VAL A 210 -6.51 -4.83 4.68
CA VAL A 210 -6.65 -5.00 3.23
C VAL A 210 -8.13 -4.88 2.89
N LEU A 211 -8.43 -3.96 1.97
CA LEU A 211 -9.78 -3.51 1.65
C LEU A 211 -9.99 -3.63 0.14
N SER A 212 -11.01 -4.37 -0.27
CA SER A 212 -11.46 -4.43 -1.65
C SER A 212 -12.65 -3.51 -1.87
N SER A 213 -12.75 -2.95 -3.07
CA SER A 213 -13.89 -2.11 -3.45
C SER A 213 -15.18 -2.89 -3.69
N VAL A 214 -15.07 -4.19 -3.98
CA VAL A 214 -16.16 -5.16 -4.18
C VAL A 214 -15.80 -6.52 -3.56
N PRO A 215 -16.77 -7.36 -3.15
CA PRO A 215 -16.47 -8.70 -2.66
C PRO A 215 -16.01 -9.60 -3.81
N VAL A 216 -15.12 -10.56 -3.53
CA VAL A 216 -14.57 -11.49 -4.54
C VAL A 216 -15.69 -12.26 -5.26
N SER A 217 -16.77 -12.61 -4.55
CA SER A 217 -17.93 -13.29 -5.13
C SER A 217 -18.70 -12.47 -6.16
N ALA A 218 -18.53 -11.14 -6.20
CA ALA A 218 -19.19 -10.24 -7.16
C ALA A 218 -18.36 -9.98 -8.42
N LEU A 219 -17.17 -10.57 -8.55
CA LEU A 219 -16.31 -10.39 -9.73
C LEU A 219 -16.88 -11.06 -10.99
N GLU A 220 -17.82 -12.00 -10.86
CA GLU A 220 -18.38 -12.78 -11.98
C GLU A 220 -19.15 -11.94 -13.01
N ASP A 221 -19.59 -10.74 -12.67
CA ASP A 221 -20.37 -9.87 -13.56
C ASP A 221 -19.51 -9.08 -14.56
N GLY A 222 -18.18 -9.15 -14.46
CA GLY A 222 -17.23 -8.61 -15.46
C GLY A 222 -17.36 -7.11 -15.72
N LYS A 223 -17.99 -6.36 -14.81
CA LYS A 223 -18.30 -4.93 -14.98
C LYS A 223 -18.05 -4.14 -13.69
N GLY A 224 -16.86 -3.58 -13.58
CA GLY A 224 -16.54 -2.58 -12.57
C GLY A 224 -15.05 -2.27 -12.58
N ASP A 225 -14.69 -1.01 -12.31
CA ASP A 225 -13.31 -0.71 -11.94
C ASP A 225 -13.15 -1.23 -10.51
N VAL A 226 -12.34 -2.28 -10.35
CA VAL A 226 -12.05 -2.84 -9.03
C VAL A 226 -10.81 -2.19 -8.47
N SER A 227 -10.71 -2.09 -7.15
CA SER A 227 -9.51 -1.58 -6.51
C SER A 227 -9.27 -2.26 -5.17
N VAL A 228 -7.99 -2.40 -4.84
CA VAL A 228 -7.56 -2.85 -3.52
C VAL A 228 -6.79 -1.72 -2.85
N ALA A 229 -7.04 -1.51 -1.57
CA ALA A 229 -6.26 -0.62 -0.73
C ALA A 229 -5.72 -1.42 0.44
N ASP A 230 -4.43 -1.25 0.74
CA ASP A 230 -3.81 -1.84 1.92
C ASP A 230 -3.10 -0.82 2.80
N LEU A 231 -3.09 -1.12 4.09
CA LEU A 231 -2.29 -0.44 5.10
C LEU A 231 -1.56 -1.49 5.91
N TYR A 232 -0.27 -1.26 6.11
CA TYR A 232 0.57 -2.03 7.03
C TYR A 232 1.28 -1.08 7.99
N VAL A 233 1.11 -1.27 9.29
CA VAL A 233 1.67 -0.42 10.35
C VAL A 233 2.53 -1.27 11.28
N GLY A 234 3.84 -1.23 11.11
CA GLY A 234 4.81 -1.86 12.01
C GLY A 234 5.18 -0.93 13.16
N LEU A 235 4.74 -1.22 14.37
CA LEU A 235 5.04 -0.43 15.57
C LEU A 235 5.44 -1.32 16.77
N PRO A 236 6.19 -0.78 17.75
CA PRO A 236 6.38 -1.46 19.02
C PRO A 236 5.03 -1.67 19.74
N ASP A 237 4.88 -2.78 20.49
CA ASP A 237 3.60 -3.14 21.15
C ASP A 237 3.03 -2.04 22.06
N ARG A 238 3.92 -1.26 22.70
CA ARG A 238 3.53 -0.09 23.52
C ARG A 238 2.78 1.01 22.75
N LYS A 239 2.75 0.95 21.42
CA LYS A 239 2.04 1.88 20.51
C LYS A 239 0.84 1.23 19.81
N ALA A 240 0.28 0.14 20.36
CA ALA A 240 -0.86 -0.55 19.76
C ALA A 240 -2.11 0.33 19.57
N SER A 241 -2.35 1.31 20.46
CA SER A 241 -3.45 2.28 20.30
C SER A 241 -3.27 3.16 19.07
N LEU A 242 -2.06 3.65 18.81
CA LEU A 242 -1.72 4.40 17.61
C LEU A 242 -1.89 3.53 16.35
N ALA A 243 -1.45 2.27 16.39
CA ALA A 243 -1.65 1.34 15.29
C ALA A 243 -3.14 1.13 14.97
N GLY A 244 -3.97 0.98 16.01
CA GLY A 244 -5.44 0.90 15.87
C GLY A 244 -6.05 2.16 15.27
N PHE A 245 -5.66 3.35 15.75
CA PHE A 245 -6.10 4.61 15.19
C PHE A 245 -5.77 4.75 13.69
N LEU A 246 -4.54 4.42 13.29
CA LEU A 246 -4.12 4.47 11.88
C LEU A 246 -4.94 3.50 11.01
N GLN A 247 -5.17 2.28 11.52
CA GLN A 247 -5.98 1.27 10.85
C GLN A 247 -7.44 1.70 10.68
N ASP A 248 -8.04 2.26 11.72
CA ASP A 248 -9.44 2.72 11.68
C ASP A 248 -9.61 3.95 10.78
N HIS A 249 -8.66 4.89 10.79
CA HIS A 249 -8.67 6.01 9.86
C HIS A 249 -8.60 5.53 8.41
N PHE A 250 -7.71 4.58 8.10
CA PHE A 250 -7.59 4.02 6.75
C PHE A 250 -8.89 3.38 6.26
N ARG A 251 -9.57 2.61 7.11
CA ARG A 251 -10.87 1.99 6.78
C ARG A 251 -11.97 3.02 6.52
N GLN A 252 -11.91 4.17 7.18
CA GLN A 252 -12.87 5.27 6.93
C GLN A 252 -12.57 5.98 5.62
N ALA A 253 -11.29 6.17 5.27
CA ALA A 253 -10.87 6.77 4.01
C ALA A 253 -11.19 5.88 2.80
N PHE A 254 -11.11 4.56 2.97
CA PHE A 254 -11.35 3.56 1.93
C PHE A 254 -12.52 2.65 2.31
N PRO A 255 -13.78 3.10 2.19
CA PRO A 255 -14.93 2.30 2.56
C PRO A 255 -15.05 1.06 1.66
N ALA A 256 -14.74 -0.11 2.21
CA ALA A 256 -14.77 -1.39 1.51
C ALA A 256 -16.20 -1.75 1.02
N CYS A 257 -16.32 -2.57 -0.01
CA CYS A 257 -17.61 -2.96 -0.64
C CYS A 257 -18.49 -1.81 -1.20
N HIS A 258 -18.00 -0.57 -1.26
CA HIS A 258 -18.82 0.58 -1.63
C HIS A 258 -18.42 1.26 -2.95
N SER A 259 -17.40 0.76 -3.65
CA SER A 259 -16.92 1.43 -4.86
C SER A 259 -16.75 0.52 -6.08
N PRO A 260 -17.82 0.29 -6.86
CA PRO A 260 -17.72 -0.47 -8.12
C PRO A 260 -16.93 0.30 -9.21
N ARG A 261 -16.48 1.52 -8.93
CA ARG A 261 -15.59 2.34 -9.77
C ARG A 261 -14.21 2.56 -9.14
N GLY A 262 -13.85 1.75 -8.15
CA GLY A 262 -12.61 1.88 -7.39
C GLY A 262 -12.58 3.07 -6.44
N PHE A 263 -11.56 3.17 -5.59
CA PHE A 263 -11.43 4.30 -4.67
C PHE A 263 -11.10 5.58 -5.45
N GLY A 264 -11.90 6.63 -5.26
CA GLY A 264 -11.61 7.95 -5.84
C GLY A 264 -10.42 8.60 -5.12
N GLY A 265 -9.46 9.10 -5.89
CA GLY A 265 -8.43 10.04 -5.42
C GLY A 265 -8.96 11.46 -5.31
#